data_AF-A0A7G4RI97-F1
#
_entry.id   AF-A0A7G4RI97-F1
#
_cell.length_a   1.000
_cell.length_b   1.000
_cell.length_c   1.000
_cell.angle_alpha   90.00
_cell.angle_beta   90.00
_cell.angle_gamma   90.00
#
_symmetry.space_group_name_H-M   'P 1'
#
loop_
_entity.id
_entity.type
_entity.pdbx_description
1 polymer ?
#
loop_
_entity_poly.entity_id
_entity_poly.type
_entity_poly.pdbx_seq_one_letter_code
_entity_poly.pdbx_strand_id
1 'polypeptide(L)'
;MEHHDGHGHKHAHTAHDEHLIHVEQNILAKNQQFARHNKGFLATKNILALNIMSSPGSGKTTLLAKTILDLKQELDITVVVGDQQTQYDAELIQASGGNALQINTGKICHLDAHMVGHALEDLTLQENSLLFIENIGNLVCPALFDLGEQFKVVILSVTEGDNKPLKYPDMFRCADLMIITKMDLLPYVNFNLELCIKYARQIKPDIETLTLSASNGEGLNSWYEWLKQKHMNNRV
;
A
#
# COMPACT_ATOMS: atom_id res chain seq x y z
N MET A 1 26.54 -54.99 -36.94
CA MET A 1 26.19 -55.07 -35.51
C MET A 1 26.82 -53.85 -34.86
N GLU A 2 26.14 -52.88 -34.26
CA GLU A 2 24.74 -52.68 -33.89
C GLU A 2 24.53 -51.17 -33.73
N HIS A 3 23.27 -50.76 -33.87
CA HIS A 3 22.75 -49.39 -33.79
C HIS A 3 22.83 -48.82 -32.37
N HIS A 4 22.90 -47.49 -32.25
CA HIS A 4 22.24 -46.80 -31.14
C HIS A 4 21.71 -45.43 -31.57
N ASP A 5 20.39 -45.40 -31.79
CA ASP A 5 19.54 -44.22 -31.77
C ASP A 5 19.45 -43.65 -30.34
N GLY A 6 19.25 -42.33 -30.24
CA GLY A 6 19.18 -41.63 -28.95
C GLY A 6 18.54 -40.25 -29.04
N HIS A 7 17.28 -40.22 -29.47
CA HIS A 7 16.20 -39.26 -29.20
C HIS A 7 16.54 -37.84 -28.69
N GLY A 8 16.27 -36.84 -29.54
CA GLY A 8 16.10 -35.46 -29.13
C GLY A 8 14.75 -35.25 -28.44
N HIS A 9 14.76 -35.01 -27.13
CA HIS A 9 13.59 -34.59 -26.38
C HIS A 9 13.38 -33.08 -26.52
N LYS A 10 12.43 -32.67 -27.37
CA LYS A 10 11.81 -31.34 -27.29
C LYS A 10 10.67 -31.43 -26.28
N HIS A 11 10.91 -31.01 -25.03
CA HIS A 11 9.84 -30.92 -24.03
C HIS A 11 9.04 -29.62 -24.21
N ALA A 12 7.72 -29.80 -24.24
CA ALA A 12 6.69 -28.78 -24.38
C ALA A 12 6.63 -27.91 -23.11
N HIS A 13 7.22 -26.71 -23.17
CA HIS A 13 7.13 -25.71 -22.11
C HIS A 13 6.08 -24.61 -22.38
N THR A 14 5.45 -24.57 -23.56
CA THR A 14 4.61 -23.43 -23.97
C THR A 14 3.18 -23.48 -23.43
N ALA A 15 2.54 -24.65 -23.38
CA ALA A 15 1.11 -24.74 -23.04
C ALA A 15 0.80 -24.48 -21.55
N HIS A 16 1.71 -24.84 -20.64
CA HIS A 16 1.55 -24.57 -19.21
C HIS A 16 1.73 -23.08 -18.89
N ASP A 17 2.63 -22.41 -19.60
CA ASP A 17 2.93 -20.99 -19.41
C ASP A 17 1.77 -20.12 -19.92
N GLU A 18 1.20 -20.44 -21.08
CA GLU A 18 0.00 -19.77 -21.61
C GLU A 18 -1.20 -19.86 -20.65
N HIS A 19 -1.44 -21.04 -20.05
CA HIS A 19 -2.55 -21.21 -19.10
C HIS A 19 -2.33 -20.41 -17.81
N LEU A 20 -1.11 -20.37 -17.27
CA LEU A 20 -0.79 -19.59 -16.07
C LEU A 20 -0.98 -18.09 -16.33
N ILE A 21 -0.47 -17.59 -17.45
CA ILE A 21 -0.64 -16.19 -17.86
C ILE A 21 -2.13 -15.84 -17.99
N HIS A 22 -2.93 -16.72 -18.60
CA HIS A 22 -4.37 -16.50 -18.73
C HIS A 22 -5.10 -16.47 -17.37
N VAL A 23 -4.72 -17.34 -16.43
CA VAL A 23 -5.33 -17.33 -15.08
C VAL A 23 -4.98 -16.04 -14.33
N GLU A 24 -3.72 -15.61 -14.35
CA GLU A 24 -3.29 -14.35 -13.72
C GLU A 24 -4.02 -13.14 -14.31
N GLN A 25 -4.12 -13.06 -15.64
CA GLN A 25 -4.86 -11.99 -16.32
C GLN A 25 -6.34 -11.97 -15.92
N ASN A 26 -6.97 -13.14 -15.81
CA ASN A 26 -8.38 -13.23 -15.39
C ASN A 26 -8.58 -12.77 -13.93
N ILE A 27 -7.66 -13.12 -13.03
CA ILE A 27 -7.70 -12.68 -11.63
C ILE A 27 -7.58 -11.16 -11.55
N LEU A 28 -6.59 -10.59 -12.25
CA LEU A 28 -6.38 -9.14 -12.24
C LEU A 28 -7.54 -8.38 -12.92
N ALA A 29 -8.09 -8.90 -14.02
CA ALA A 29 -9.25 -8.31 -14.69
C ALA A 29 -10.49 -8.31 -13.78
N LYS A 30 -10.73 -9.41 -13.05
CA LYS A 30 -11.82 -9.48 -12.08
C LYS A 30 -11.60 -8.52 -10.91
N ASN A 31 -10.37 -8.41 -10.40
CA ASN A 31 -10.02 -7.42 -9.39
C ASN A 31 -10.31 -5.98 -9.86
N GLN A 32 -9.96 -5.65 -11.10
CA GLN A 32 -10.24 -4.31 -11.66
C GLN A 32 -11.73 -3.99 -11.72
N GLN A 33 -12.61 -4.98 -11.92
CA GLN A 33 -14.05 -4.76 -11.87
C GLN A 33 -14.49 -4.33 -10.47
N PHE A 34 -14.01 -5.02 -9.42
CA PHE A 34 -14.29 -4.65 -8.03
C PHE A 34 -13.67 -3.29 -7.67
N ALA A 35 -12.43 -3.01 -8.11
CA ALA A 35 -11.76 -1.73 -7.85
C ALA A 35 -12.55 -0.56 -8.44
N ARG A 36 -13.10 -0.71 -9.66
CA ARG A 36 -13.97 0.30 -10.28
C ARG A 36 -15.25 0.52 -9.49
N HIS A 37 -15.84 -0.55 -8.95
CA HIS A 37 -17.02 -0.45 -8.09
C HIS A 37 -16.72 0.33 -6.81
N ASN A 38 -15.65 -0.05 -6.10
CA ASN A 38 -15.19 0.62 -4.89
C ASN A 38 -14.91 2.11 -5.15
N LYS A 39 -14.18 2.41 -6.23
CA LYS A 39 -13.89 3.78 -6.65
C LYS A 39 -15.17 4.59 -6.90
N GLY A 40 -16.16 3.99 -7.57
CA GLY A 40 -17.47 4.60 -7.78
C GLY A 40 -18.16 4.94 -6.46
N PHE A 41 -18.24 3.98 -5.54
CA PHE A 41 -18.83 4.18 -4.22
C PHE A 41 -18.12 5.30 -3.43
N LEU A 42 -16.79 5.27 -3.35
CA LEU A 42 -16.00 6.29 -2.66
C LEU A 42 -16.19 7.68 -3.28
N ALA A 43 -16.24 7.76 -4.61
CA ALA A 43 -16.50 9.02 -5.32
C ALA A 43 -17.90 9.58 -5.02
N THR A 44 -18.94 8.75 -4.96
CA THR A 44 -20.31 9.23 -4.65
C THR A 44 -20.42 9.89 -3.27
N LYS A 45 -19.57 9.49 -2.31
CA LYS A 45 -19.51 10.05 -0.96
C LYS A 45 -18.39 11.07 -0.77
N ASN A 46 -17.65 11.39 -1.84
CA ASN A 46 -16.49 12.25 -1.80
C ASN A 46 -15.45 11.83 -0.74
N ILE A 47 -15.20 10.53 -0.64
CA ILE A 47 -14.22 9.97 0.29
C ILE A 47 -12.87 9.93 -0.42
N LEU A 48 -11.84 10.45 0.23
CA LEU A 48 -10.47 10.30 -0.25
C LEU A 48 -9.86 9.03 0.36
N ALA A 49 -9.68 8.01 -0.48
CA ALA A 49 -9.10 6.74 -0.11
C ALA A 49 -7.61 6.65 -0.50
N LEU A 50 -6.79 6.18 0.44
CA LEU A 50 -5.35 5.98 0.26
C LEU A 50 -4.94 4.56 0.65
N ASN A 51 -4.20 3.89 -0.22
CA ASN A 51 -3.64 2.56 0.05
C ASN A 51 -2.21 2.70 0.58
N ILE A 52 -2.00 2.30 1.83
CA ILE A 52 -0.73 2.40 2.54
C ILE A 52 -0.01 1.06 2.49
N MET A 53 1.09 1.01 1.75
CA MET A 53 1.87 -0.21 1.48
C MET A 53 3.29 -0.06 2.03
N SER A 54 3.90 -1.14 2.51
CA SER A 54 5.24 -1.12 3.10
C SER A 54 5.83 -2.52 3.25
N SER A 55 7.07 -2.64 3.70
CA SER A 55 7.54 -3.89 4.32
C SER A 55 6.87 -4.11 5.69
N PRO A 56 6.92 -5.33 6.27
CA PRO A 56 6.58 -5.55 7.67
C PRO A 56 7.43 -4.64 8.59
N GLY A 57 6.79 -4.04 9.59
CA GLY A 57 7.51 -3.23 10.60
C GLY A 57 8.00 -1.87 10.12
N SER A 58 7.66 -1.40 8.92
CA SER A 58 8.03 -0.05 8.46
C SER A 58 7.37 1.07 9.26
N GLY A 59 6.24 0.80 9.93
CA GLY A 59 5.57 1.74 10.85
C GLY A 59 4.29 2.37 10.32
N LYS A 60 3.54 1.65 9.46
CA LYS A 60 2.24 2.12 8.91
C LYS A 60 1.24 2.44 10.02
N THR A 61 0.95 1.46 10.87
CA THR A 61 0.00 1.59 11.99
C THR A 61 0.38 2.76 12.92
N THR A 62 1.67 2.92 13.24
CA THR A 62 2.15 4.04 14.07
C THR A 62 1.90 5.39 13.40
N LEU A 63 2.19 5.51 12.09
CA LEU A 63 1.91 6.74 11.35
C LEU A 63 0.41 7.05 11.31
N LEU A 64 -0.44 6.04 11.05
CA LEU A 64 -1.89 6.21 10.98
C LEU A 64 -2.49 6.56 12.34
N ALA A 65 -2.10 5.86 13.41
CA ALA A 65 -2.49 6.16 14.78
C ALA A 65 -2.15 7.61 15.16
N LYS A 66 -0.92 8.05 14.85
CA LYS A 66 -0.48 9.42 15.12
C LYS A 66 -1.23 10.46 14.28
N THR A 67 -1.49 10.15 13.00
CA THR A 67 -2.28 11.00 12.10
C THR A 67 -3.70 11.19 12.64
N ILE A 68 -4.34 10.12 13.09
CA ILE A 68 -5.69 10.17 13.67
C ILE A 68 -5.69 10.99 14.95
N LEU A 69 -4.75 10.72 15.86
CA LEU A 69 -4.67 11.45 17.13
C LEU A 69 -4.58 12.96 16.92
N ASP A 70 -3.78 13.39 15.95
CA ASP A 70 -3.47 14.79 15.70
C ASP A 70 -4.54 15.49 14.83
N LEU A 71 -5.22 14.75 13.94
CA LEU A 71 -6.17 15.33 12.97
C LEU A 71 -7.65 15.01 13.21
N LYS A 72 -8.01 14.19 14.21
CA LYS A 72 -9.41 13.78 14.48
C LYS A 72 -10.40 14.91 14.76
N GLN A 73 -9.93 16.12 15.07
CA GLN A 73 -10.79 17.30 15.24
C GLN A 73 -11.03 18.06 13.93
N GLU A 74 -10.26 17.76 12.88
CA GLU A 74 -10.31 18.43 11.59
C GLU A 74 -10.83 17.52 10.47
N LEU A 75 -10.58 16.21 10.57
CA LEU A 75 -10.88 15.23 9.53
C LEU A 75 -11.51 13.97 10.14
N ASP A 76 -12.60 13.50 9.52
CA ASP A 76 -13.13 12.17 9.76
C ASP A 76 -12.23 11.13 9.09
N ILE A 77 -11.63 10.24 9.88
CA ILE A 77 -10.67 9.24 9.40
C ILE A 77 -11.15 7.84 9.80
N THR A 78 -11.27 6.97 8.80
CA THR A 78 -11.52 5.53 8.98
C THR A 78 -10.35 4.73 8.40
N VAL A 79 -10.03 3.58 9.00
CA VAL A 79 -8.96 2.68 8.55
C VAL A 79 -9.52 1.28 8.28
N VAL A 80 -9.26 0.74 7.09
CA VAL A 80 -9.36 -0.70 6.83
C VAL A 80 -7.97 -1.29 7.04
N VAL A 81 -7.85 -2.26 7.94
CA VAL A 81 -6.57 -2.87 8.32
C VAL A 81 -6.49 -4.28 7.74
N GLY A 82 -5.50 -4.54 6.90
CA GLY A 82 -5.21 -5.88 6.37
C GLY A 82 -4.05 -6.53 7.13
N ASP A 83 -4.35 -7.58 7.90
CA ASP A 83 -3.36 -8.42 8.57
C ASP A 83 -3.67 -9.91 8.35
N GLN A 84 -2.68 -10.77 8.55
CA GLN A 84 -2.87 -12.21 8.38
C GLN A 84 -3.75 -12.83 9.47
N GLN A 85 -3.61 -12.42 10.73
CA GLN A 85 -4.21 -13.15 11.85
C GLN A 85 -4.66 -12.29 13.05
N THR A 86 -4.04 -11.14 13.30
CA THR A 86 -4.26 -10.42 14.57
C THR A 86 -5.15 -9.19 14.39
N GLN A 87 -5.79 -8.75 15.47
CA GLN A 87 -6.55 -7.48 15.52
C GLN A 87 -5.70 -6.33 16.10
N TYR A 88 -4.42 -6.57 16.38
CA TYR A 88 -3.56 -5.67 17.12
C TYR A 88 -3.50 -4.27 16.49
N ASP A 89 -3.33 -4.21 15.17
CA ASP A 89 -3.23 -2.95 14.45
C ASP A 89 -4.57 -2.17 14.48
N ALA A 90 -5.70 -2.86 14.29
CA ALA A 90 -7.03 -2.24 14.40
C ALA A 90 -7.30 -1.69 15.82
N GLU A 91 -6.91 -2.43 16.87
CA GLU A 91 -7.04 -1.99 18.27
C GLU A 91 -6.21 -0.74 18.56
N LEU A 92 -4.98 -0.66 18.04
CA LEU A 92 -4.12 0.52 18.18
C LEU A 92 -4.73 1.77 17.50
N ILE A 93 -5.33 1.58 16.32
CA ILE A 93 -6.03 2.67 15.62
C ILE A 93 -7.24 3.14 16.42
N GLN A 94 -8.05 2.21 16.94
CA GLN A 94 -9.21 2.53 17.77
C GLN A 94 -8.82 3.25 19.06
N ALA A 95 -7.74 2.81 19.72
CA ALA A 95 -7.21 3.47 20.92
C ALA A 95 -6.75 4.92 20.66
N SER A 96 -6.42 5.25 19.41
CA SER A 96 -6.05 6.62 18.99
C SER A 96 -7.27 7.53 18.75
N GLY A 97 -8.48 6.97 18.80
CA GLY A 97 -9.76 7.65 18.61
C GLY A 97 -10.29 7.61 17.18
N GLY A 98 -9.76 6.73 16.33
CA GLY A 98 -10.24 6.53 14.96
C GLY A 98 -11.15 5.30 14.83
N ASN A 99 -11.85 5.21 13.70
CA ASN A 99 -12.61 4.01 13.34
C ASN A 99 -11.69 3.04 12.58
N ALA A 100 -11.70 1.76 12.95
CA ALA A 100 -10.97 0.73 12.22
C ALA A 100 -11.80 -0.55 12.03
N LEU A 101 -11.66 -1.16 10.85
CA LEU A 101 -12.18 -2.49 10.54
C LEU A 101 -11.03 -3.40 10.09
N GLN A 102 -10.91 -4.54 10.76
CA GLN A 102 -9.90 -5.55 10.45
C GLN A 102 -10.39 -6.49 9.33
N ILE A 103 -9.54 -6.72 8.33
CA ILE A 103 -9.65 -7.80 7.35
C ILE A 103 -8.57 -8.83 7.69
N ASN A 104 -8.99 -10.04 8.07
CA ASN A 104 -8.10 -11.17 8.27
C ASN A 104 -7.89 -11.91 6.95
N THR A 105 -6.71 -11.79 6.36
CA THR A 105 -6.41 -12.33 5.03
C THR A 105 -5.92 -13.78 5.06
N GLY A 106 -5.69 -14.32 6.26
CA GLY A 106 -5.19 -15.68 6.48
C GLY A 106 -3.78 -15.83 5.92
N LYS A 107 -3.65 -16.51 4.77
CA LYS A 107 -2.34 -16.75 4.11
C LYS A 107 -2.08 -15.83 2.92
N ILE A 108 -3.03 -14.97 2.58
CA ILE A 108 -2.91 -14.08 1.42
C ILE A 108 -1.93 -12.95 1.75
N CYS A 109 -1.11 -12.56 0.78
CA CYS A 109 0.01 -11.64 0.95
C CYS A 109 -0.29 -10.17 0.54
N HIS A 110 -1.54 -9.88 0.20
CA HIS A 110 -2.08 -8.57 -0.17
C HIS A 110 -3.58 -8.48 0.15
N LEU A 111 -4.12 -7.26 0.20
CA LEU A 111 -5.55 -7.02 0.02
C LEU A 111 -5.90 -6.95 -1.46
N ASP A 112 -7.10 -7.42 -1.81
CA ASP A 112 -7.70 -7.21 -3.14
C ASP A 112 -8.95 -6.32 -3.04
N ALA A 113 -9.45 -5.84 -4.17
CA ALA A 113 -10.60 -4.94 -4.21
C ALA A 113 -11.89 -5.60 -3.73
N HIS A 114 -12.02 -6.91 -3.82
CA HIS A 114 -13.22 -7.61 -3.36
C HIS A 114 -13.28 -7.62 -1.83
N MET A 115 -12.16 -7.90 -1.17
CA MET A 115 -12.03 -7.80 0.29
C MET A 115 -12.33 -6.39 0.79
N VAL A 116 -11.76 -5.37 0.14
CA VAL A 116 -12.01 -3.97 0.49
C VAL A 116 -13.47 -3.60 0.24
N GLY A 117 -14.07 -4.05 -0.87
CA GLY A 117 -15.49 -3.81 -1.17
C GLY A 117 -16.41 -4.28 -0.06
N HIS A 118 -16.20 -5.50 0.46
CA HIS A 118 -16.97 -6.00 1.61
C HIS A 118 -16.74 -5.19 2.88
N ALA A 119 -15.51 -4.78 3.16
CA ALA A 119 -15.23 -3.88 4.28
C ALA A 119 -15.96 -2.54 4.15
N LEU A 120 -16.11 -2.00 2.93
CA LEU A 120 -16.87 -0.77 2.68
C LEU A 120 -18.38 -0.93 2.93
N GLU A 121 -18.94 -2.13 2.75
CA GLU A 121 -20.34 -2.44 3.04
C GLU A 121 -20.63 -2.43 4.56
N ASP A 122 -19.67 -2.89 5.36
CA ASP A 122 -19.78 -2.97 6.82
C ASP A 122 -19.44 -1.65 7.54
N LEU A 123 -18.71 -0.75 6.87
CA LEU A 123 -18.27 0.52 7.44
C LEU A 123 -19.32 1.64 7.27
N THR A 124 -19.59 2.36 8.36
CA THR A 124 -20.34 3.62 8.27
C THR A 124 -19.39 4.77 7.95
N LEU A 125 -19.18 5.03 6.66
CA LEU A 125 -18.31 6.11 6.20
C LEU A 125 -19.08 7.43 6.08
N GLN A 126 -18.55 8.47 6.73
CA GLN A 126 -19.02 9.85 6.59
C GLN A 126 -18.69 10.38 5.19
N GLU A 127 -19.54 11.25 4.65
CA GLU A 127 -19.22 11.95 3.41
C GLU A 127 -18.07 12.94 3.62
N ASN A 128 -17.31 13.24 2.56
CA ASN A 128 -16.19 14.18 2.61
C ASN A 128 -15.11 13.78 3.64
N SER A 129 -14.89 12.48 3.85
CA SER A 129 -13.97 11.91 4.84
C SER A 129 -12.71 11.29 4.22
N LEU A 130 -11.80 10.79 5.05
CA LEU A 130 -10.63 10.03 4.67
C LEU A 130 -10.80 8.55 4.99
N LEU A 131 -10.37 7.71 4.05
CA LEU A 131 -10.21 6.27 4.23
C LEU A 131 -8.75 5.88 4.02
N PHE A 132 -8.12 5.32 5.04
CA PHE A 132 -6.85 4.62 4.87
C PHE A 132 -7.10 3.13 4.70
N ILE A 133 -6.46 2.52 3.71
CA ILE A 133 -6.39 1.07 3.56
C ILE A 133 -4.96 0.68 3.94
N GLU A 134 -4.77 0.24 5.18
CA GLU A 134 -3.49 -0.30 5.64
C GLU A 134 -3.29 -1.70 5.07
N ASN A 135 -2.49 -1.81 4.02
CA ASN A 135 -2.26 -3.08 3.33
C ASN A 135 -1.32 -3.99 4.14
N ILE A 136 -1.26 -5.27 3.74
CA ILE A 136 -0.32 -6.21 4.33
C ILE A 136 1.12 -5.70 4.12
N GLY A 137 1.98 -5.89 5.13
CA GLY A 137 3.42 -5.62 5.01
C GLY A 137 4.07 -6.49 3.94
N ASN A 138 4.08 -6.02 2.70
CA ASN A 138 4.71 -6.67 1.55
C ASN A 138 4.99 -5.64 0.44
N LEU A 139 6.21 -5.62 -0.10
CA LEU A 139 6.61 -4.76 -1.21
C LEU A 139 6.48 -5.42 -2.60
N VAL A 140 5.89 -6.61 -2.69
CA VAL A 140 5.72 -7.37 -3.94
C VAL A 140 4.25 -7.49 -4.31
N CYS A 141 3.49 -8.32 -3.58
CA CYS A 141 2.11 -8.65 -3.97
C CYS A 141 1.19 -7.43 -4.13
N PRO A 142 1.17 -6.45 -3.19
CA PRO A 142 0.20 -5.36 -3.26
C PRO A 142 0.38 -4.41 -4.44
N ALA A 143 1.56 -4.40 -5.08
CA ALA A 143 1.85 -3.51 -6.20
C ALA A 143 0.96 -3.79 -7.43
N LEU A 144 0.44 -5.01 -7.56
CA LEU A 144 -0.34 -5.47 -8.71
C LEU A 144 -1.86 -5.25 -8.55
N PHE A 145 -2.32 -4.92 -7.34
CA PHE A 145 -3.75 -4.87 -7.02
C PHE A 145 -4.20 -3.42 -6.80
N ASP A 146 -5.13 -2.98 -7.65
CA ASP A 146 -5.93 -1.77 -7.43
C ASP A 146 -7.09 -2.14 -6.49
N LEU A 147 -7.33 -1.33 -5.46
CA LEU A 147 -8.39 -1.53 -4.46
C LEU A 147 -9.54 -0.52 -4.64
N GLY A 148 -9.42 0.41 -5.59
CA GLY A 148 -10.33 1.53 -5.80
C GLY A 148 -9.90 2.82 -5.11
N GLU A 149 -8.68 2.87 -4.56
CA GLU A 149 -8.10 4.06 -3.92
C GLU A 149 -7.79 5.18 -4.93
N GLN A 150 -7.69 6.42 -4.45
CA GLN A 150 -7.20 7.54 -5.25
C GLN A 150 -5.67 7.62 -5.27
N PHE A 151 -5.01 7.31 -4.15
CA PHE A 151 -3.56 7.43 -4.03
C PHE A 151 -2.94 6.19 -3.40
N LYS A 152 -1.81 5.76 -3.97
CA LYS A 152 -0.94 4.71 -3.43
C LYS A 152 0.24 5.36 -2.69
N VAL A 153 0.40 5.04 -1.41
CA VAL A 153 1.50 5.55 -0.58
C VAL A 153 2.38 4.38 -0.17
N VAL A 154 3.67 4.43 -0.57
CA VAL A 154 4.67 3.45 -0.11
C VAL A 154 5.45 4.03 1.06
N ILE A 155 5.54 3.27 2.16
CA ILE A 155 6.33 3.61 3.33
C ILE A 155 7.60 2.75 3.35
N LEU A 156 8.74 3.42 3.48
CA LEU A 156 10.07 2.82 3.55
C LEU A 156 10.79 3.30 4.80
N SER A 157 11.14 2.40 5.72
CA SER A 157 11.93 2.75 6.90
C SER A 157 13.42 2.85 6.57
N VAL A 158 14.14 3.81 7.17
CA VAL A 158 15.61 3.92 7.04
C VAL A 158 16.34 2.65 7.50
N THR A 159 15.71 1.81 8.34
CA THR A 159 16.25 0.53 8.80
C THR A 159 16.24 -0.57 7.74
N GLU A 160 15.62 -0.34 6.58
CA GLU A 160 15.48 -1.34 5.53
C GLU A 160 16.57 -1.27 4.46
N GLY A 161 17.37 -0.20 4.44
CA GLY A 161 18.39 0.07 3.42
C GLY A 161 17.85 0.87 2.23
N ASP A 162 18.73 1.68 1.64
CA ASP A 162 18.41 2.68 0.62
C ASP A 162 18.15 2.12 -0.79
N ASN A 163 18.51 0.86 -1.05
CA ASN A 163 18.36 0.22 -2.36
C ASN A 163 16.99 -0.44 -2.61
N LYS A 164 16.03 -0.30 -1.68
CA LYS A 164 14.68 -0.87 -1.81
C LYS A 164 13.95 -0.47 -3.10
N PRO A 165 14.04 0.78 -3.59
CA PRO A 165 13.41 1.15 -4.86
C PRO A 165 13.87 0.31 -6.06
N LEU A 166 15.16 -0.02 -6.14
CA LEU A 166 15.69 -0.87 -7.21
C LEU A 166 15.30 -2.34 -7.06
N LYS A 167 15.14 -2.81 -5.81
CA LYS A 167 14.79 -4.21 -5.51
C LYS A 167 13.31 -4.51 -5.74
N TYR A 168 12.44 -3.52 -5.58
CA TYR A 168 10.98 -3.68 -5.67
C TYR A 168 10.37 -2.67 -6.64
N PRO A 169 10.83 -2.63 -7.91
CA PRO A 169 10.51 -1.53 -8.82
C PRO A 169 9.00 -1.38 -9.07
N ASP A 170 8.22 -2.45 -9.06
CA ASP A 170 6.77 -2.38 -9.31
C ASP A 170 6.04 -1.59 -8.21
N MET A 171 6.43 -1.78 -6.95
CA MET A 171 5.86 -1.04 -5.81
C MET A 171 6.13 0.46 -5.91
N PHE A 172 7.36 0.84 -6.23
CA PHE A 172 7.73 2.25 -6.34
C PHE A 172 7.22 2.88 -7.65
N ARG A 173 6.96 2.08 -8.68
CA ARG A 173 6.33 2.56 -9.92
C ARG A 173 4.85 2.87 -9.74
N CYS A 174 4.12 2.09 -8.94
CA CYS A 174 2.70 2.32 -8.72
C CYS A 174 2.40 3.35 -7.63
N ALA A 175 3.35 3.62 -6.72
CA ALA A 175 3.17 4.60 -5.66
C ALA A 175 3.14 6.06 -6.18
N ASP A 176 2.22 6.87 -5.67
CA ASP A 176 2.14 8.31 -5.93
C ASP A 176 3.02 9.11 -4.97
N LEU A 177 3.16 8.60 -3.74
CA LEU A 177 3.98 9.17 -2.69
C LEU A 177 4.85 8.09 -2.05
N MET A 178 6.14 8.41 -1.87
CA MET A 178 7.05 7.65 -1.02
C MET A 178 7.30 8.40 0.29
N ILE A 179 7.02 7.75 1.41
CA ILE A 179 7.37 8.24 2.76
C ILE A 179 8.59 7.48 3.25
N ILE A 180 9.70 8.18 3.49
CA ILE A 180 10.84 7.65 4.22
C ILE A 180 10.61 7.91 5.72
N THR A 181 10.48 6.84 6.50
CA THR A 181 10.10 6.90 7.92
C THR A 181 11.21 6.45 8.86
N LYS A 182 11.00 6.67 10.16
CA LYS A 182 11.95 6.44 11.26
C LYS A 182 13.24 7.25 11.10
N MET A 183 13.12 8.49 10.61
CA MET A 183 14.26 9.39 10.40
C MET A 183 15.07 9.65 11.67
N ASP A 184 14.46 9.52 12.85
CA ASP A 184 15.12 9.55 14.16
C ASP A 184 16.19 8.46 14.31
N LEU A 185 16.09 7.36 13.56
CA LEU A 185 17.06 6.27 13.58
C LEU A 185 18.22 6.46 12.60
N LEU A 186 18.18 7.48 11.74
CA LEU A 186 19.20 7.69 10.71
C LEU A 186 20.65 7.73 11.26
N PRO A 187 20.94 8.33 12.44
CA PRO A 187 22.29 8.31 13.02
C PRO A 187 22.81 6.91 13.40
N TYR A 188 21.94 5.90 13.49
CA TYR A 188 22.25 4.55 13.96
C TYR A 188 22.25 3.50 12.84
N VAL A 189 21.95 3.89 11.60
CA VAL A 189 21.88 2.98 10.46
C VAL A 189 22.68 3.52 9.27
N ASN A 190 23.19 2.62 8.44
CA ASN A 190 23.84 3.01 7.19
C ASN A 190 22.78 3.14 6.09
N PHE A 191 22.22 4.34 5.95
CA PHE A 191 21.20 4.65 4.95
C PHE A 191 21.51 5.98 4.28
N ASN A 192 21.58 6.01 2.95
CA ASN A 192 21.76 7.24 2.19
C ASN A 192 20.41 7.73 1.63
N LEU A 193 19.88 8.80 2.22
CA LEU A 193 18.60 9.39 1.83
C LEU A 193 18.58 9.88 0.38
N GLU A 194 19.60 10.63 -0.04
CA GLU A 194 19.68 11.18 -1.40
C GLU A 194 19.74 10.06 -2.44
N LEU A 195 20.49 9.01 -2.14
CA LEU A 195 20.62 7.85 -3.03
C LEU A 195 19.30 7.07 -3.12
N CYS A 196 18.60 6.88 -2.00
CA CYS A 196 17.27 6.27 -1.99
C CYS A 196 16.28 7.04 -2.87
N ILE A 197 16.22 8.38 -2.72
CA ILE A 197 15.35 9.24 -3.53
C ILE A 197 15.75 9.18 -5.00
N LYS A 198 17.05 9.18 -5.31
CA LYS A 198 17.56 9.03 -6.67
C LYS A 198 17.09 7.71 -7.29
N TYR A 199 17.18 6.60 -6.56
CA TYR A 199 16.71 5.30 -7.05
C TYR A 199 15.19 5.28 -7.25
N ALA A 200 14.42 5.85 -6.33
CA ALA A 200 12.97 5.97 -6.51
C ALA A 200 12.62 6.75 -7.79
N ARG A 201 13.31 7.88 -8.04
CA ARG A 201 13.12 8.69 -9.25
C ARG A 201 13.63 8.02 -10.54
N GLN A 202 14.56 7.07 -10.46
CA GLN A 202 14.90 6.24 -11.61
C GLN A 202 13.76 5.30 -12.01
N ILE A 203 12.94 4.86 -11.04
CA ILE A 203 11.78 4.00 -11.27
C ILE A 203 10.54 4.81 -11.68
N LYS A 204 10.27 5.92 -10.97
CA LYS A 204 9.16 6.86 -11.21
C LYS A 204 9.67 8.30 -11.09
N PRO A 205 10.00 8.99 -12.20
CA PRO A 205 10.65 10.31 -12.18
C PRO A 205 9.92 11.40 -11.39
N ASP A 206 8.59 11.33 -11.36
CA ASP A 206 7.67 12.31 -10.75
C ASP A 206 7.18 11.91 -9.35
N ILE A 207 7.72 10.84 -8.75
CA ILE A 207 7.29 10.40 -7.41
C ILE A 207 7.51 11.50 -6.36
N GLU A 208 6.44 11.83 -5.62
CA GLU A 208 6.52 12.73 -4.47
C GLU A 208 7.25 12.02 -3.32
N THR A 209 8.04 12.73 -2.52
CA THR A 209 8.79 12.15 -1.41
C THR A 209 8.67 12.98 -0.14
N LEU A 210 8.36 12.34 0.98
CA LEU A 210 8.37 12.95 2.31
C LEU A 210 9.28 12.17 3.26
N THR A 211 9.87 12.86 4.23
CA THR A 211 10.67 12.25 5.29
C THR A 211 10.03 12.58 6.63
N LEU A 212 9.86 11.58 7.50
CA LEU A 212 9.26 11.82 8.81
C LEU A 212 9.73 10.82 9.87
N SER A 213 9.44 11.14 11.12
CA SER A 213 9.42 10.18 12.21
C SER A 213 8.16 10.35 13.04
N ALA A 214 7.34 9.30 13.08
CA ALA A 214 6.14 9.28 13.90
C ALA A 214 6.44 9.19 15.41
N SER A 215 7.65 8.77 15.80
CA SER A 215 8.03 8.61 17.22
C SER A 215 8.33 9.96 17.89
N ASN A 216 8.97 10.88 17.17
CA ASN A 216 9.34 12.21 17.70
C ASN A 216 8.54 13.36 17.07
N GLY A 217 7.75 13.09 16.02
CA GLY A 217 6.89 14.05 15.34
C GLY A 217 7.53 14.83 14.20
N GLU A 218 8.83 14.65 13.94
CA GLU A 218 9.54 15.35 12.88
C GLU A 218 8.96 15.01 11.50
N GLY A 219 8.72 16.03 10.67
CA GLY A 219 8.20 15.86 9.31
C GLY A 219 6.70 15.49 9.19
N LEU A 220 6.00 15.26 10.30
CA LEU A 220 4.55 14.93 10.28
C LEU A 220 3.70 16.07 9.70
N ASN A 221 4.05 17.33 9.95
CA ASN A 221 3.31 18.46 9.40
C ASN A 221 3.25 18.43 7.86
N SER A 222 4.35 18.09 7.18
CA SER A 222 4.37 17.97 5.72
C SER A 222 3.44 16.86 5.22
N TRP A 223 3.34 15.75 5.96
CA TRP A 223 2.37 14.69 5.68
C TRP A 223 0.93 15.17 5.88
N TYR A 224 0.65 15.91 6.94
CA TYR A 224 -0.69 16.45 7.21
C TYR A 224 -1.12 17.49 6.17
N GLU A 225 -0.22 18.38 5.78
CA GLU A 225 -0.46 19.35 4.71
C GLU A 225 -0.75 18.67 3.39
N TRP A 226 0.02 17.63 3.05
CA TRP A 226 -0.21 16.83 1.85
C TRP A 226 -1.60 16.17 1.87
N LEU A 227 -1.98 15.54 2.99
CA LEU A 227 -3.33 14.95 3.16
C LEU A 227 -4.44 15.99 3.00
N LYS A 228 -4.32 17.14 3.69
CA LYS A 228 -5.31 18.23 3.63
C LYS A 228 -5.42 18.77 2.21
N GLN A 229 -4.31 18.95 1.51
CA GLN A 229 -4.30 19.41 0.13
C GLN A 229 -5.02 18.42 -0.80
N LYS A 230 -4.69 17.12 -0.74
CA LYS A 230 -5.36 16.11 -1.57
C LYS A 230 -6.85 16.00 -1.23
N HIS A 231 -7.21 16.10 0.06
CA HIS A 231 -8.60 16.06 0.51
C HIS A 231 -9.42 17.26 0.04
N MET A 232 -8.85 18.47 0.09
CA MET A 232 -9.48 19.67 -0.47
C MET A 232 -9.68 19.54 -1.98
N ASN A 233 -8.68 19.04 -2.70
CA ASN A 233 -8.77 18.86 -4.16
C ASN A 233 -9.77 17.76 -4.56
N ASN A 234 -10.06 16.80 -3.67
CA ASN A 234 -11.05 15.76 -3.92
C ASN A 234 -12.49 16.31 -3.92
N ARG A 235 -12.72 17.43 -3.23
CA ARG A 235 -14.04 18.09 -3.10
C ARG A 235 -14.43 18.92 -4.34
N VAL A 236 -13.52 19.13 -5.28
CA VAL A 236 -13.70 19.95 -6.49
C VAL A 236 -13.87 19.05 -7.70
#